data_AF-A0A1Q7GCZ4-F1
#
_entry.id   AF-A0A1Q7GCZ4-F1
#
_cell.length_a   1.000
_cell.length_b   1.000
_cell.length_c   1.000
_cell.angle_alpha   90.00
_cell.angle_beta   90.00
_cell.angle_gamma   90.00
#
_symmetry.space_group_name_H-M   'P 1'
#
loop_
_entity.id
_entity.type
_entity.pdbx_description
1 polymer ?
#
loop_
_entity_poly.entity_id
_entity_poly.type
_entity_poly.pdbx_seq_one_letter_code
_entity_poly.pdbx_strand_id
1 'polypeptide(L)'
;MHRRLFLKQSSLGAAGCALATPARPRHTEHLIFIVNGGGARKKDYYENDSLCPNIRKIASEGFVFEEDHCERIASHNAAFRELLTGQEWLDDGPAAYPNIFDYLNARFQIVRSIRSVPAVMRTYKPRIIVCRKTDHDVGHCSYEEYLRVIRATDLEVGKVFDWVKNHAYFGRNTAIVIRPEFGRDDEVNHSGQLHHSEGFYCTHRVASIFWGPDFVRGVDRTTVITRLDMAPTLAWLFGVKALYAAGRVMPGLFKMGHCGALP
;
A
#
# COMPACT_ATOMS: atom_id res chain seq x y z
N MET A 1 -34.63 -24.49 63.27
CA MET A 1 -33.67 -25.30 62.49
C MET A 1 -33.67 -24.80 61.05
N HIS A 2 -32.49 -24.38 60.54
CA HIS A 2 -32.02 -24.32 59.13
C HIS A 2 -32.93 -23.73 58.01
N ARG A 3 -32.48 -23.03 56.96
CA ARG A 3 -31.17 -22.59 56.47
C ARG A 3 -31.42 -21.65 55.27
N ARG A 4 -30.71 -20.52 55.27
CA ARG A 4 -29.99 -19.89 54.12
C ARG A 4 -30.80 -19.37 52.92
N LEU A 5 -31.07 -18.07 52.95
CA LEU A 5 -30.94 -17.20 51.76
C LEU A 5 -29.47 -17.13 51.35
N PHE A 6 -29.19 -17.33 50.06
CA PHE A 6 -27.87 -17.20 49.47
C PHE A 6 -27.45 -15.72 49.38
N LEU A 7 -26.30 -15.43 49.99
CA LEU A 7 -25.60 -14.16 49.92
C LEU A 7 -24.98 -13.96 48.53
N LYS A 8 -25.22 -12.79 47.92
CA LYS A 8 -24.41 -12.26 46.82
C LYS A 8 -22.97 -12.06 47.30
N GLN A 9 -22.01 -12.74 46.70
CA GLN A 9 -20.60 -12.35 46.75
C GLN A 9 -20.28 -11.63 45.45
N SER A 10 -20.11 -10.31 45.55
CA SER A 10 -19.45 -9.48 44.55
C SER A 10 -17.96 -9.78 44.58
N SER A 11 -17.45 -10.46 43.56
CA SER A 11 -16.01 -10.50 43.28
C SER A 11 -15.58 -9.14 42.71
N LEU A 12 -14.93 -8.33 43.54
CA LEU A 12 -14.09 -7.23 43.10
C LEU A 12 -12.91 -7.83 42.30
N GLY A 13 -13.09 -7.92 40.98
CA GLY A 13 -11.99 -8.15 40.06
C GLY A 13 -11.08 -6.94 40.08
N ALA A 14 -9.85 -7.12 40.53
CA ALA A 14 -8.81 -6.11 40.44
C ALA A 14 -8.67 -5.68 38.97
N ALA A 15 -9.07 -4.46 38.66
CA ALA A 15 -8.75 -3.82 37.40
C ALA A 15 -7.24 -3.58 37.40
N GLY A 16 -6.50 -4.57 36.89
CA GLY A 16 -5.10 -4.39 36.52
C GLY A 16 -5.06 -3.28 35.47
N CYS A 17 -4.66 -2.08 35.90
CA CYS A 17 -4.34 -0.99 35.01
C CYS A 17 -3.11 -1.46 34.22
N ALA A 18 -3.34 -2.08 33.06
CA ALA A 18 -2.30 -2.35 32.10
C ALA A 18 -1.74 -0.98 31.71
N LEU A 19 -0.60 -0.63 32.29
CA LEU A 19 0.17 0.54 31.90
C LEU A 19 0.40 0.42 30.40
N ALA A 20 -0.33 1.21 29.61
CA ALA A 20 -0.15 1.28 28.18
C ALA A 20 1.31 1.67 27.95
N THR A 21 2.11 0.73 27.44
CA THR A 21 3.46 1.02 27.00
C THR A 21 3.39 2.20 26.03
N PRO A 22 4.14 3.29 26.27
CA PRO A 22 4.09 4.45 25.39
C PRO A 22 4.46 3.99 23.98
N ALA A 23 3.57 4.26 23.02
CA ALA A 23 3.84 4.00 21.62
C ALA A 23 5.17 4.68 21.25
N ARG A 24 6.10 3.96 20.61
CA ARG A 24 7.30 4.58 20.08
C ARG A 24 6.90 5.70 19.12
N PRO A 25 7.61 6.84 19.12
CA PRO A 25 7.36 7.90 18.15
C PRO A 25 7.56 7.33 16.74
N ARG A 26 6.60 7.61 15.86
CA ARG A 26 6.70 7.24 14.45
C ARG A 26 7.72 8.16 13.78
N HIS A 27 8.59 7.59 12.96
CA HIS A 27 9.66 8.35 12.30
C HIS A 27 9.22 8.94 10.94
N THR A 28 8.20 8.36 10.32
CA THR A 28 7.70 8.79 9.02
C THR A 28 6.93 10.09 9.13
N GLU A 29 7.45 11.13 8.47
CA GLU A 29 6.81 12.42 8.27
C GLU A 29 6.23 12.55 6.84
N HIS A 30 6.80 11.82 5.88
CA HIS A 30 6.42 11.86 4.47
C HIS A 30 6.21 10.47 3.90
N LEU A 31 5.18 10.31 3.06
CA LEU A 31 4.90 9.08 2.34
C LEU A 31 4.83 9.35 0.83
N ILE A 32 5.60 8.58 0.07
CA ILE A 32 5.50 8.48 -1.39
C ILE A 32 4.81 7.16 -1.71
N PHE A 33 3.57 7.22 -2.18
CA PHE A 33 2.82 6.04 -2.60
C PHE A 33 2.79 5.94 -4.13
N ILE A 34 3.59 5.05 -4.69
CA ILE A 34 3.70 4.81 -6.13
C ILE A 34 2.72 3.71 -6.53
N VAL A 35 1.72 4.09 -7.30
CA VAL A 35 0.77 3.20 -7.91
C VAL A 35 1.16 2.96 -9.37
N ASN A 36 1.67 1.75 -9.64
CA ASN A 36 1.91 1.25 -11.00
C ASN A 36 0.55 0.92 -11.66
N GLY A 37 -0.23 1.96 -11.93
CA GLY A 37 -1.56 1.86 -12.53
C GLY A 37 -1.52 1.37 -13.97
N GLY A 38 -2.68 1.00 -14.50
CA GLY A 38 -2.77 0.40 -15.83
C GLY A 38 -2.40 -1.09 -15.85
N GLY A 39 -2.34 -1.76 -14.69
CA GLY A 39 -2.14 -3.21 -14.60
C GLY A 39 -0.69 -3.66 -14.82
N ALA A 40 0.12 -3.70 -13.76
CA ALA A 40 1.47 -4.27 -13.82
C ALA A 40 1.49 -5.67 -13.19
N ARG A 41 1.88 -6.70 -13.95
CA ARG A 41 1.90 -8.08 -13.44
C ARG A 41 3.02 -8.27 -12.44
N LYS A 42 2.71 -8.93 -11.32
CA LYS A 42 3.69 -9.33 -10.30
C LYS A 42 4.95 -9.95 -10.92
N LYS A 43 4.77 -10.84 -11.88
CA LYS A 43 5.86 -11.53 -12.57
C LYS A 43 6.78 -10.64 -13.40
N ASP A 44 6.32 -9.47 -13.84
CA ASP A 44 7.13 -8.55 -14.63
C ASP A 44 7.83 -7.50 -13.75
N TYR A 45 7.13 -6.88 -12.79
CA TYR A 45 7.73 -5.78 -12.01
C TYR A 45 8.41 -6.22 -10.71
N TYR A 46 8.01 -7.35 -10.12
CA TYR A 46 8.53 -7.81 -8.83
C TYR A 46 9.37 -9.07 -8.93
N GLU A 47 8.93 -10.08 -9.70
CA GLU A 47 9.61 -11.39 -9.76
C GLU A 47 10.71 -11.44 -10.84
N ASN A 48 10.78 -10.44 -11.72
CA ASN A 48 11.77 -10.37 -12.80
C ASN A 48 12.84 -9.31 -12.51
N ASP A 49 13.88 -9.73 -11.79
CA ASP A 49 15.02 -8.89 -11.41
C ASP A 49 15.77 -8.31 -12.62
N SER A 50 15.75 -9.00 -13.77
CA SER A 50 16.38 -8.51 -15.01
C SER A 50 15.61 -7.36 -15.65
N LEU A 51 14.29 -7.34 -15.48
CA LEU A 51 13.43 -6.28 -16.00
C LEU A 51 13.35 -5.09 -15.03
N CYS A 52 13.31 -5.38 -13.72
CA CYS A 52 13.11 -4.39 -12.67
C CYS A 52 14.14 -4.46 -11.53
N PRO A 53 15.44 -4.23 -11.82
CA PRO A 53 16.49 -4.30 -10.81
C PRO A 53 16.36 -3.24 -9.70
N ASN A 54 15.74 -2.08 -9.98
CA ASN A 54 15.60 -1.03 -8.97
C ASN A 54 14.47 -1.34 -7.99
N ILE A 55 13.33 -1.82 -8.47
CA ILE A 55 12.23 -2.30 -7.62
C ILE A 55 12.73 -3.48 -6.77
N ARG A 56 13.52 -4.38 -7.35
CA ARG A 56 14.17 -5.48 -6.61
C ARG A 56 15.07 -4.97 -5.48
N LYS A 57 15.90 -3.96 -5.74
CA LYS A 57 16.73 -3.31 -4.72
C LYS A 57 15.87 -2.79 -3.56
N ILE A 58 14.78 -2.08 -3.87
CA ILE A 58 13.86 -1.54 -2.84
C ILE A 58 13.22 -2.66 -2.02
N ALA A 59 12.72 -3.70 -2.69
CA ALA A 59 12.15 -4.89 -2.05
C ALA A 59 13.15 -5.57 -1.10
N SER A 60 14.42 -5.69 -1.49
CA SER A 60 15.46 -6.32 -0.66
C SER A 60 15.80 -5.52 0.62
N GLU A 61 15.58 -4.21 0.57
CA GLU A 61 15.80 -3.29 1.69
C GLU A 61 14.55 -3.00 2.52
N GLY A 62 13.37 -3.42 2.03
CA GLY A 62 12.07 -3.18 2.62
C GLY A 62 11.37 -4.45 3.11
N PHE A 63 10.05 -4.34 3.24
CA PHE A 63 9.13 -5.46 3.47
C PHE A 63 8.27 -5.68 2.24
N VAL A 64 7.97 -6.94 1.93
CA VAL A 64 7.10 -7.30 0.81
C VAL A 64 6.01 -8.25 1.27
N PHE A 65 4.76 -7.95 0.90
CA PHE A 65 3.70 -8.95 0.85
C PHE A 65 3.61 -9.50 -0.57
N GLU A 66 3.83 -10.80 -0.74
CA GLU A 66 3.68 -11.48 -2.04
C GLU A 66 2.22 -11.85 -2.35
N GLU A 67 1.35 -11.86 -1.33
CA GLU A 67 -0.07 -12.24 -1.44
C GLU A 67 -1.00 -11.02 -1.27
N ASP A 68 -0.90 -10.04 -2.17
CA ASP A 68 -1.87 -8.93 -2.28
C ASP A 68 -2.94 -9.28 -3.32
N HIS A 69 -4.15 -9.57 -2.84
CA HIS A 69 -5.24 -10.11 -3.64
C HIS A 69 -6.18 -9.00 -4.12
N CYS A 70 -6.58 -9.11 -5.38
CA CYS A 70 -7.43 -8.16 -6.07
C CYS A 70 -8.63 -8.90 -6.70
N GLU A 71 -9.49 -9.52 -5.88
CA GLU A 71 -10.53 -10.48 -6.30
C GLU A 71 -11.66 -9.91 -7.19
N ARG A 72 -11.71 -8.59 -7.41
CA ARG A 72 -12.75 -7.92 -8.21
C ARG A 72 -12.12 -6.84 -9.09
N ILE A 73 -11.98 -7.07 -10.39
CA ILE A 73 -11.28 -6.13 -11.27
C ILE A 73 -11.96 -6.07 -12.64
N ALA A 74 -12.46 -4.88 -12.98
CA ALA A 74 -12.56 -4.47 -14.38
C ALA A 74 -12.22 -2.99 -14.60
N SER A 75 -12.34 -2.13 -13.57
CA SER A 75 -12.12 -0.68 -13.69
C SER A 75 -10.85 -0.22 -12.96
N HIS A 76 -9.93 0.39 -13.71
CA HIS A 76 -8.74 1.07 -13.18
C HIS A 76 -9.10 2.14 -12.13
N ASN A 77 -10.16 2.91 -12.37
CA ASN A 77 -10.53 4.00 -11.48
C ASN A 77 -11.19 3.50 -10.19
N ALA A 78 -12.04 2.47 -10.27
CA ALA A 78 -12.59 1.83 -9.09
C ALA A 78 -11.47 1.26 -8.22
N ALA A 79 -10.59 0.44 -8.80
CA ALA A 79 -9.46 -0.17 -8.10
C ALA A 79 -8.55 0.88 -7.44
N PHE A 80 -8.24 1.98 -8.14
CA PHE A 80 -7.45 3.06 -7.57
C PHE A 80 -8.12 3.71 -6.36
N ARG A 81 -9.43 3.94 -6.44
CA ARG A 81 -10.21 4.51 -5.33
C ARG A 81 -10.17 3.60 -4.12
N GLU A 82 -10.30 2.29 -4.29
CA GLU A 82 -10.20 1.33 -3.19
C GLU A 82 -8.87 1.43 -2.43
N LEU A 83 -7.74 1.67 -3.12
CA LEU A 83 -6.45 1.88 -2.45
C LEU A 83 -6.46 3.10 -1.53
N LEU A 84 -7.21 4.14 -1.93
CA LEU A 84 -7.23 5.43 -1.24
C LEU A 84 -8.29 5.47 -0.13
N THR A 85 -9.41 4.77 -0.28
CA THR A 85 -10.52 4.79 0.70
C THR A 85 -10.48 3.62 1.66
N GLY A 86 -9.93 2.48 1.23
CA GLY A 86 -10.06 1.21 1.94
C GLY A 86 -11.48 0.65 1.87
N GLN A 87 -12.29 1.10 0.92
CA GLN A 87 -13.68 0.68 0.72
C GLN A 87 -13.85 0.03 -0.64
N GLU A 88 -14.70 -0.98 -0.70
CA GLU A 88 -15.08 -1.59 -1.96
C GLU A 88 -15.87 -0.59 -2.81
N TRP A 89 -15.60 -0.58 -4.12
CA TRP A 89 -16.20 0.40 -5.03
C TRP A 89 -16.91 -0.28 -6.20
N LEU A 90 -18.25 -0.27 -6.16
CA LEU A 90 -19.09 -1.00 -7.12
C LEU A 90 -19.50 -0.19 -8.37
N ASP A 91 -19.49 1.15 -8.33
CA ASP A 91 -20.01 2.01 -9.42
C ASP A 91 -19.15 3.27 -9.63
N ASP A 92 -18.94 3.78 -10.85
CA ASP A 92 -18.05 4.94 -11.13
C ASP A 92 -18.43 6.33 -10.51
N GLY A 93 -19.46 6.40 -9.65
CA GLY A 93 -20.00 7.61 -9.01
C GLY A 93 -19.04 8.41 -8.10
N PRO A 94 -19.49 9.52 -7.51
CA PRO A 94 -18.66 10.36 -6.63
C PRO A 94 -18.30 9.65 -5.32
N ALA A 95 -17.08 9.86 -4.82
CA ALA A 95 -16.58 9.22 -3.60
C ALA A 95 -17.45 9.57 -2.38
N ALA A 96 -18.23 8.59 -1.91
CA ALA A 96 -19.06 8.74 -0.71
C ALA A 96 -18.26 8.53 0.60
N TYR A 97 -17.00 8.08 0.51
CA TYR A 97 -16.18 7.72 1.66
C TYR A 97 -14.91 8.58 1.77
N PRO A 98 -14.49 8.92 3.00
CA PRO A 98 -13.19 9.55 3.24
C PRO A 98 -12.06 8.70 2.68
N ASN A 99 -11.08 9.35 2.08
CA ASN A 99 -9.85 8.74 1.58
C ASN A 99 -8.64 9.11 2.45
N ILE A 100 -7.47 8.56 2.10
CA ILE A 100 -6.22 8.79 2.83
C ILE A 100 -5.85 10.27 2.97
N PHE A 101 -6.19 11.12 1.99
CA PHE A 101 -5.95 12.56 2.10
C PHE A 101 -6.86 13.22 3.14
N ASP A 102 -8.14 12.80 3.21
CA ASP A 102 -9.10 13.27 4.20
C ASP A 102 -8.65 12.87 5.62
N TYR A 103 -8.27 11.60 5.81
CA TYR A 103 -7.75 11.11 7.10
C TYR A 103 -6.51 11.87 7.55
N LEU A 104 -5.61 12.21 6.62
CA LEU A 104 -4.37 12.91 6.95
C LEU A 104 -4.52 14.44 6.95
N ASN A 105 -5.71 14.98 6.71
CA ASN A 105 -5.94 16.41 6.48
C ASN A 105 -4.90 17.00 5.52
N ALA A 106 -4.60 16.25 4.45
CA ALA A 106 -3.57 16.58 3.49
C ALA A 106 -4.21 17.24 2.27
N ARG A 107 -3.62 18.34 1.80
CA ARG A 107 -3.97 18.88 0.49
C ARG A 107 -3.65 17.82 -0.56
N PHE A 108 -4.65 17.45 -1.37
CA PHE A 108 -4.56 16.38 -2.35
C PHE A 108 -3.35 16.56 -3.28
N GLN A 109 -2.44 15.58 -3.29
CA GLN A 109 -1.27 15.56 -4.18
C GLN A 109 -1.21 14.22 -4.91
N ILE A 110 -2.02 14.10 -5.96
CA ILE A 110 -1.86 13.03 -6.95
C ILE A 110 -1.05 13.57 -8.12
N VAL A 111 0.08 12.92 -8.40
CA VAL A 111 0.91 13.20 -9.57
C VAL A 111 0.91 12.02 -10.53
N ARG A 112 1.00 12.29 -11.84
CA ARG A 112 1.07 11.23 -12.87
C ARG A 112 2.49 10.83 -13.24
N SER A 113 3.48 11.65 -12.86
CA SER A 113 4.88 11.47 -13.22
C SER A 113 5.70 11.14 -11.98
N ILE A 114 6.32 9.96 -11.95
CA ILE A 114 7.23 9.56 -10.86
C ILE A 114 8.42 10.53 -10.81
N ARG A 115 8.87 11.02 -11.97
CA ARG A 115 9.99 11.96 -12.09
C ARG A 115 9.75 13.32 -11.43
N SER A 116 8.49 13.73 -11.22
CA SER A 116 8.20 15.00 -10.55
C SER A 116 8.27 14.92 -9.03
N VAL A 117 8.27 13.71 -8.45
CA VAL A 117 8.22 13.49 -7.00
C VAL A 117 9.32 14.27 -6.25
N PRO A 118 10.61 14.23 -6.64
CA PRO A 118 11.64 14.99 -5.92
C PRO A 118 11.40 16.52 -5.91
N ALA A 119 10.86 17.07 -7.00
CA ALA A 119 10.56 18.49 -7.08
C ALA A 119 9.40 18.86 -6.15
N VAL A 120 8.31 18.08 -6.16
CA VAL A 120 7.14 18.30 -5.29
C VAL A 120 7.52 18.15 -3.82
N MET A 121 8.31 17.13 -3.48
CA MET A 121 8.79 16.90 -2.12
C MET A 121 9.63 18.07 -1.60
N ARG A 122 10.57 18.59 -2.41
CA ARG A 122 11.39 19.75 -2.00
C ARG A 122 10.57 21.02 -1.79
N THR A 123 9.62 21.29 -2.67
CA THR A 123 8.84 22.53 -2.65
C THR A 123 7.79 22.53 -1.53
N TYR A 124 7.07 21.42 -1.37
CA TYR A 124 5.86 21.40 -0.53
C TYR A 124 6.01 20.55 0.74
N LYS A 125 7.00 19.66 0.81
CA LYS A 125 7.18 18.69 1.91
C LYS A 125 5.86 18.04 2.36
N PRO A 126 5.08 17.47 1.42
CA PRO A 126 3.75 16.97 1.73
C PRO A 126 3.82 15.78 2.69
N ARG A 127 2.82 15.63 3.56
CA ARG A 127 2.69 14.41 4.39
C ARG A 127 2.53 13.16 3.53
N ILE A 128 1.79 13.27 2.43
CA ILE A 128 1.58 12.19 1.47
C ILE A 128 1.57 12.74 0.05
N ILE A 129 2.21 12.01 -0.86
CA ILE A 129 2.09 12.17 -2.31
C ILE A 129 1.76 10.80 -2.91
N VAL A 130 0.74 10.74 -3.75
CA VAL A 130 0.38 9.54 -4.49
C VAL A 130 0.79 9.74 -5.94
N CYS A 131 1.64 8.87 -6.46
CA CYS A 131 2.00 8.87 -7.86
C CYS A 131 1.26 7.75 -8.60
N ARG A 132 0.27 8.08 -9.42
CA ARG A 132 -0.46 7.10 -10.25
C ARG A 132 0.03 7.17 -11.69
N LYS A 133 0.85 6.22 -12.10
CA LYS A 133 1.35 6.09 -13.48
C LYS A 133 0.50 5.05 -14.22
N THR A 134 -0.30 5.48 -15.19
CA THR A 134 -1.24 4.62 -15.93
C THR A 134 -0.68 4.04 -17.22
N ASP A 135 0.58 4.33 -17.56
CA ASP A 135 1.15 3.99 -18.87
C ASP A 135 1.25 2.48 -19.13
N HIS A 136 1.20 1.63 -18.09
CA HIS A 136 1.12 0.17 -18.24
C HIS A 136 -0.14 -0.26 -19.00
N ASP A 137 -1.12 0.65 -19.13
CA ASP A 137 -2.34 0.39 -19.87
C ASP A 137 -2.13 0.07 -21.35
N VAL A 138 -0.96 0.44 -21.89
CA VAL A 138 -0.49 0.06 -23.22
C VAL A 138 -0.42 -1.46 -23.43
N GLY A 139 -0.50 -2.26 -22.36
CA GLY A 139 -0.64 -3.72 -22.45
C GLY A 139 -1.84 -4.15 -23.30
N HIS A 140 -2.93 -3.37 -23.34
CA HIS A 140 -4.06 -3.62 -24.24
C HIS A 140 -3.70 -3.47 -25.73
N CYS A 141 -2.60 -2.79 -26.04
CA CYS A 141 -2.12 -2.55 -27.39
C CYS A 141 -0.97 -3.49 -27.77
N SER A 142 0.02 -3.68 -26.88
CA SER A 142 1.23 -4.45 -27.17
C SER A 142 1.97 -4.87 -25.90
N TYR A 143 2.29 -6.16 -25.80
CA TYR A 143 3.13 -6.70 -24.73
C TYR A 143 4.55 -6.11 -24.74
N GLU A 144 5.13 -5.90 -25.92
CA GLU A 144 6.48 -5.32 -26.06
C GLU A 144 6.55 -3.88 -25.57
N GLU A 145 5.54 -3.06 -25.92
CA GLU A 145 5.42 -1.69 -25.37
C GLU A 145 5.20 -1.73 -23.85
N TYR A 146 4.38 -2.65 -23.36
CA TYR A 146 4.18 -2.83 -21.93
C TYR A 146 5.51 -3.15 -21.20
N LEU A 147 6.35 -4.04 -21.73
CA LEU A 147 7.67 -4.32 -21.15
C LEU A 147 8.61 -3.11 -21.20
N ARG A 148 8.51 -2.27 -22.23
CA ARG A 148 9.23 -0.98 -22.27
C ARG A 148 8.76 -0.03 -21.16
N VAL A 149 7.45 0.05 -20.93
CA VAL A 149 6.89 0.87 -19.84
C VAL A 149 7.30 0.34 -18.47
N ILE A 150 7.30 -0.99 -18.26
CA ILE A 150 7.77 -1.60 -17.01
C ILE A 150 9.23 -1.21 -16.72
N ARG A 151 10.14 -1.35 -17.70
CA ARG A 151 11.55 -0.93 -17.57
C ARG A 151 11.71 0.57 -17.30
N ALA A 152 10.94 1.40 -18.01
CA ALA A 152 10.98 2.84 -17.81
C ALA A 152 10.50 3.22 -16.39
N THR A 153 9.42 2.58 -15.92
CA THR A 153 8.89 2.77 -14.56
C THR A 153 9.91 2.37 -13.51
N ASP A 154 10.56 1.20 -13.65
CA ASP A 154 11.62 0.76 -12.75
C ASP A 154 12.76 1.79 -12.63
N LEU A 155 13.22 2.32 -13.77
CA LEU A 155 14.26 3.35 -13.79
C LEU A 155 13.82 4.64 -13.07
N GLU A 156 12.57 5.07 -13.25
CA GLU A 156 12.02 6.25 -12.59
C GLU A 156 11.90 6.04 -11.07
N VAL A 157 11.38 4.87 -10.66
CA VAL A 157 11.27 4.46 -9.25
C VAL A 157 12.64 4.42 -8.59
N GLY A 158 13.64 3.82 -9.25
CA GLY A 158 15.01 3.75 -8.76
C GLY A 158 15.62 5.12 -8.51
N LYS A 159 15.43 6.07 -9.43
CA LYS A 159 15.90 7.45 -9.28
C LYS A 159 15.26 8.17 -8.10
N VAL A 160 13.95 7.98 -7.88
CA VAL A 160 13.25 8.55 -6.71
C VAL A 160 13.76 7.92 -5.43
N PHE A 161 13.91 6.60 -5.39
CA PHE A 161 14.42 5.87 -4.24
C PHE A 161 15.83 6.31 -3.85
N ASP A 162 16.77 6.32 -4.79
CA ASP A 162 18.15 6.74 -4.54
C ASP A 162 18.21 8.20 -4.10
N TRP A 163 17.36 9.06 -4.66
CA TRP A 163 17.24 10.44 -4.20
C TRP A 163 16.75 10.53 -2.75
N VAL A 164 15.65 9.86 -2.39
CA VAL A 164 15.11 9.87 -1.01
C VAL A 164 16.15 9.35 -0.03
N LYS A 165 16.68 8.14 -0.30
CA LYS A 165 17.60 7.43 0.61
C LYS A 165 18.85 8.23 0.92
N ASN A 166 19.39 8.97 -0.06
CA ASN A 166 20.61 9.76 0.09
C ASN A 166 20.36 11.21 0.51
N HIS A 167 19.10 11.65 0.66
CA HIS A 167 18.79 13.03 1.01
C HIS A 167 18.94 13.28 2.52
N ALA A 168 19.66 14.33 2.92
CA ALA A 168 19.97 14.63 4.32
C ALA A 168 18.72 14.75 5.23
N TYR A 169 17.66 15.39 4.72
CA TYR A 169 16.36 15.47 5.40
C TYR A 169 15.50 14.22 5.15
N PHE A 170 15.08 13.96 3.90
CA PHE A 170 14.10 12.93 3.57
C PHE A 170 14.52 11.48 3.87
N GLY A 171 15.83 11.16 3.86
CA GLY A 171 16.31 9.79 4.02
C GLY A 171 16.02 9.15 5.36
N ARG A 172 15.62 9.94 6.38
CA ARG A 172 15.35 9.46 7.75
C ARG A 172 13.87 9.44 8.12
N ASN A 173 13.03 10.13 7.36
CA ASN A 173 11.63 10.38 7.71
C ASN A 173 10.65 10.14 6.54
N THR A 174 11.11 9.54 5.44
CA THR A 174 10.27 9.26 4.28
C THR A 174 10.06 7.76 4.09
N ALA A 175 8.81 7.37 3.90
CA ALA A 175 8.41 6.04 3.47
C ALA A 175 8.08 6.02 1.97
N ILE A 176 8.36 4.90 1.32
CA ILE A 176 7.99 4.61 -0.07
C ILE A 176 7.17 3.32 -0.08
N VAL A 177 6.00 3.36 -0.72
CA VAL A 177 5.15 2.19 -0.95
C VAL A 177 4.93 2.04 -2.44
N ILE A 178 5.09 0.81 -2.96
CA ILE A 178 4.93 0.50 -4.39
C ILE A 178 3.96 -0.66 -4.53
N ARG A 179 2.93 -0.48 -5.34
CA ARG A 179 2.03 -1.55 -5.80
C ARG A 179 1.22 -1.11 -7.01
N PRO A 180 0.74 -2.02 -7.86
CA PRO A 180 -0.24 -1.67 -8.87
C PRO A 180 -1.67 -1.65 -8.30
N GLU A 181 -2.64 -1.18 -9.09
CA GLU A 181 -4.07 -1.31 -8.79
C GLU A 181 -4.54 -2.77 -8.83
N PHE A 182 -3.93 -3.53 -9.74
CA PHE A 182 -4.11 -4.94 -10.04
C PHE A 182 -3.07 -5.33 -11.11
N GLY A 183 -3.01 -6.59 -11.53
CA GLY A 183 -2.09 -7.00 -12.59
C GLY A 183 -2.72 -7.08 -13.98
N ARG A 184 -2.32 -8.07 -14.76
CA ARG A 184 -2.81 -8.37 -16.11
C ARG A 184 -2.76 -9.87 -16.33
N ASP A 185 -3.42 -10.33 -17.39
CA ASP A 185 -3.56 -11.74 -17.71
C ASP A 185 -2.20 -12.44 -17.77
N ASP A 186 -2.19 -13.70 -17.36
CA ASP A 186 -0.98 -14.50 -17.35
C ASP A 186 -0.40 -14.65 -18.77
N GLU A 187 -1.27 -14.68 -19.76
CA GLU A 187 -0.91 -14.97 -21.15
C GLU A 187 -1.09 -13.76 -22.05
N VAL A 188 -0.25 -13.71 -23.09
CA VAL A 188 -0.40 -12.75 -24.18
C VAL A 188 -1.37 -13.36 -25.19
N ASN A 189 -2.42 -12.62 -25.56
CA ASN A 189 -3.40 -13.11 -26.52
C ASN A 189 -2.83 -13.19 -27.95
N HIS A 190 -3.62 -13.74 -28.89
CA HIS A 190 -3.22 -13.89 -30.30
C HIS A 190 -2.89 -12.56 -31.00
N SER A 191 -3.35 -11.43 -30.46
CA SER A 191 -3.08 -10.08 -30.96
C SER A 191 -1.84 -9.44 -30.32
N GLY A 192 -1.09 -10.17 -29.49
CA GLY A 192 0.09 -9.65 -28.82
C GLY A 192 -0.23 -8.72 -27.63
N GLN A 193 -1.43 -8.82 -27.06
CA GLN A 193 -1.93 -7.94 -26.01
C GLN A 193 -2.06 -8.68 -24.67
N LEU A 194 -2.04 -7.92 -23.59
CA LEU A 194 -2.41 -8.35 -22.25
C LEU A 194 -3.73 -7.69 -21.88
N HIS A 195 -4.69 -8.47 -21.38
CA HIS A 195 -5.94 -7.96 -20.79
C HIS A 195 -5.85 -8.04 -19.26
N HIS A 196 -6.95 -7.83 -18.56
CA HIS A 196 -7.06 -7.99 -17.10
C HIS A 196 -8.40 -8.67 -16.79
N SER A 197 -8.58 -9.84 -17.38
CA SER A 197 -9.75 -10.68 -17.32
C SER A 197 -9.86 -11.39 -15.97
N GLU A 198 -11.09 -11.65 -15.52
CA GLU A 198 -11.33 -12.42 -14.31
C GLU A 198 -10.81 -13.87 -14.47
N GLY A 199 -10.25 -14.41 -13.38
CA GLY A 199 -9.77 -15.80 -13.31
C GLY A 199 -8.28 -16.01 -13.63
N PHE A 200 -7.57 -14.99 -14.10
CA PHE A 200 -6.11 -15.07 -14.28
C PHE A 200 -5.36 -14.75 -12.99
N TYR A 201 -4.36 -15.58 -12.67
CA TYR A 201 -3.58 -15.47 -11.44
C TYR A 201 -2.87 -14.12 -11.34
N CYS A 202 -2.09 -13.74 -12.37
CA CYS A 202 -1.39 -12.46 -12.38
C CYS A 202 -2.32 -11.24 -12.41
N THR A 203 -3.58 -11.38 -12.82
CA THR A 203 -4.57 -10.29 -12.76
C THR A 203 -4.97 -10.01 -11.31
N HIS A 204 -5.21 -11.06 -10.52
CA HIS A 204 -5.73 -10.97 -9.15
C HIS A 204 -4.67 -11.06 -8.04
N ARG A 205 -3.39 -11.29 -8.38
CA ARG A 205 -2.31 -11.44 -7.40
C ARG A 205 -1.17 -10.49 -7.73
N VAL A 206 -0.90 -9.57 -6.80
CA VAL A 206 0.17 -8.57 -6.91
C VAL A 206 1.09 -8.64 -5.71
N ALA A 207 2.25 -7.97 -5.78
CA ALA A 207 3.15 -7.80 -4.65
C ALA A 207 3.14 -6.34 -4.17
N SER A 208 3.01 -6.12 -2.87
CA SER A 208 3.10 -4.78 -2.28
C SER A 208 4.42 -4.61 -1.55
N ILE A 209 5.18 -3.57 -1.92
CA ILE A 209 6.53 -3.30 -1.39
C ILE A 209 6.48 -2.07 -0.50
N PHE A 210 7.05 -2.18 0.69
CA PHE A 210 7.08 -1.14 1.72
C PHE A 210 8.52 -0.88 2.14
N TRP A 211 8.98 0.35 2.00
CA TRP A 211 10.31 0.77 2.44
C TRP A 211 10.19 2.04 3.28
N GLY A 212 10.92 2.12 4.39
CA GLY A 212 10.89 3.31 5.24
C GLY A 212 11.30 3.03 6.68
N PRO A 213 11.37 4.07 7.52
CA PRO A 213 11.93 3.97 8.87
C PRO A 213 11.03 3.17 9.84
N ASP A 214 9.72 3.07 9.58
CA ASP A 214 8.76 2.41 10.50
C ASP A 214 8.36 0.99 10.08
N PHE A 215 8.65 0.58 8.84
CA PHE A 215 8.34 -0.76 8.35
C PHE A 215 9.44 -1.76 8.72
N VAL A 216 9.06 -3.01 9.03
CA VAL A 216 10.03 -4.11 9.17
C VAL A 216 10.73 -4.40 7.84
N ARG A 217 11.64 -5.37 7.82
CA ARG A 217 12.28 -5.88 6.60
C ARG A 217 11.99 -7.36 6.43
N GLY A 218 11.86 -7.82 5.20
CA GLY A 218 11.63 -9.23 4.89
C GLY A 218 10.57 -9.45 3.82
N VAL A 219 10.13 -10.69 3.71
CA VAL A 219 9.11 -11.09 2.73
C VAL A 219 8.09 -11.97 3.46
N ASP A 220 6.82 -11.65 3.32
CA ASP A 220 5.69 -12.47 3.74
C ASP A 220 5.00 -13.06 2.50
N ARG A 221 4.91 -14.39 2.49
CA ARG A 221 4.34 -15.19 1.40
C ARG A 221 3.02 -15.86 1.76
N THR A 222 2.48 -15.54 2.94
CA THR A 222 1.38 -16.28 3.55
C THR A 222 0.23 -15.38 3.96
N THR A 223 0.53 -14.18 4.45
CA THR A 223 -0.50 -13.22 4.83
C THR A 223 -1.16 -12.66 3.58
N VAL A 224 -2.44 -13.01 3.39
CA VAL A 224 -3.29 -12.38 2.39
C VAL A 224 -3.68 -10.98 2.84
N ILE A 225 -3.34 -10.00 2.01
CA ILE A 225 -3.80 -8.60 2.11
C ILE A 225 -4.62 -8.26 0.87
N THR A 226 -5.29 -7.11 0.88
CA THR A 226 -6.08 -6.63 -0.27
C THR A 226 -5.88 -5.14 -0.52
N ARG A 227 -6.45 -4.64 -1.63
CA ARG A 227 -6.58 -3.19 -1.91
C ARG A 227 -7.17 -2.40 -0.76
N LEU A 228 -8.13 -2.98 -0.04
CA LEU A 228 -8.84 -2.30 1.04
C LEU A 228 -7.96 -2.03 2.25
N ASP A 229 -6.90 -2.82 2.45
CA ASP A 229 -6.00 -2.71 3.60
C ASP A 229 -5.05 -1.51 3.49
N MET A 230 -4.94 -0.90 2.31
CA MET A 230 -3.96 0.16 2.06
C MET A 230 -4.28 1.45 2.81
N ALA A 231 -5.45 2.04 2.63
CA ALA A 231 -5.84 3.26 3.33
C ALA A 231 -5.72 3.17 4.87
N PRO A 232 -6.26 2.14 5.56
CA PRO A 232 -6.10 2.01 7.00
C PRO A 232 -4.65 1.82 7.43
N THR A 233 -3.84 1.08 6.66
CA THR A 233 -2.41 0.89 6.94
C THR A 233 -1.62 2.18 6.80
N LEU A 234 -1.84 2.95 5.74
CA LEU A 234 -1.15 4.21 5.52
C LEU A 234 -1.60 5.29 6.52
N ALA A 235 -2.89 5.33 6.89
CA ALA A 235 -3.36 6.22 7.95
C ALA A 235 -2.71 5.86 9.29
N TRP A 236 -2.59 4.55 9.57
CA TRP A 236 -1.94 4.04 10.77
C TRP A 236 -0.46 4.42 10.86
N LEU A 237 0.26 4.46 9.73
CA LEU A 237 1.65 4.94 9.65
C LEU A 237 1.79 6.39 10.16
N PHE A 238 0.72 7.17 10.16
CA PHE A 238 0.69 8.54 10.67
C PHE A 238 -0.07 8.69 11.99
N GLY A 239 -0.50 7.59 12.61
CA GLY A 239 -1.26 7.61 13.86
C GLY A 239 -2.71 8.01 13.74
N VAL A 240 -3.26 7.94 12.54
CA VAL A 240 -4.67 8.19 12.29
C VAL A 240 -5.39 6.85 12.12
N LYS A 241 -6.59 6.74 12.68
CA LYS A 241 -7.49 5.61 12.44
C LYS A 241 -8.38 5.92 11.24
N ALA A 242 -8.35 5.06 10.22
CA ALA A 242 -9.27 5.16 9.08
C ALA A 242 -10.62 4.53 9.44
N LEU A 243 -11.44 5.25 10.22
CA LEU A 243 -12.68 4.71 10.82
C LEU A 243 -13.72 4.21 9.81
N TYR A 244 -13.68 4.71 8.58
CA TYR A 244 -14.60 4.32 7.51
C TYR A 244 -13.94 3.41 6.48
N ALA A 245 -12.76 2.84 6.72
CA ALA A 245 -12.19 1.82 5.85
C ALA A 245 -12.78 0.44 6.23
N ALA A 246 -13.05 -0.40 5.22
CA ALA A 246 -13.46 -1.79 5.41
C ALA A 246 -12.26 -2.74 5.56
N GLY A 247 -11.10 -2.36 5.01
CA GLY A 247 -9.86 -3.11 5.21
C GLY A 247 -9.27 -2.95 6.61
N ARG A 248 -8.16 -3.64 6.85
CA ARG A 248 -7.44 -3.67 8.13
C ARG A 248 -6.04 -3.08 8.00
N VAL A 249 -5.45 -2.72 9.15
CA VAL A 249 -4.01 -2.47 9.22
C VAL A 249 -3.28 -3.78 8.94
N MET A 250 -2.37 -3.78 7.97
CA MET A 250 -1.64 -4.97 7.54
C MET A 250 -0.82 -5.54 8.71
N PRO A 251 -1.07 -6.80 9.13
CA PRO A 251 -0.41 -7.38 10.29
C PRO A 251 1.07 -7.63 10.00
N GLY A 252 1.91 -7.48 11.03
CA GLY A 252 3.36 -7.75 10.92
C GLY A 252 4.18 -6.71 10.15
N LEU A 253 3.55 -5.68 9.56
CA LEU A 253 4.25 -4.70 8.71
C LEU A 253 5.10 -3.68 9.49
N PHE A 254 4.70 -3.31 10.71
CA PHE A 254 5.36 -2.25 11.48
C PHE A 254 6.36 -2.78 12.50
N LYS A 255 7.46 -2.05 12.72
CA LYS A 255 8.44 -2.36 13.76
C LYS A 255 7.79 -2.35 15.15
N MET A 256 8.22 -3.27 16.02
CA MET A 256 7.76 -3.37 17.41
C MET A 256 7.82 -2.01 18.13
N GLY A 257 6.71 -1.63 18.77
CA GLY A 257 6.52 -0.32 19.42
C GLY A 257 5.51 0.60 18.71
N HIS A 258 5.00 0.22 17.54
CA HIS A 258 3.80 0.84 16.91
C HIS A 258 2.53 0.46 17.70
N CYS A 259 2.40 0.99 18.92
CA CYS A 259 1.29 0.67 19.81
C CYS A 259 0.11 1.62 19.55
N GLY A 260 -0.86 1.13 18.78
CA GLY A 260 -2.26 1.44 19.05
C GLY A 260 -2.97 0.09 19.00
N ALA A 261 -4.00 -0.10 19.81
CA ALA A 261 -4.79 -1.33 19.75
C ALA A 261 -5.23 -1.57 18.30
N LEU A 262 -4.82 -2.72 17.73
CA LEU A 262 -5.48 -3.27 16.56
C LEU A 262 -6.95 -3.44 16.93
N PRO A 263 -7.90 -3.03 16.07
CA PRO A 263 -9.31 -3.35 16.30
C PRO A 263 -9.53 -4.86 16.33
#